data_AF-A0A109FN96-F1
#
_entry.id   AF-A0A109FN96-F1
#
_cell.length_a   1.000
_cell.length_b   1.000
_cell.length_c   1.000
_cell.angle_alpha   90.00
_cell.angle_beta   90.00
_cell.angle_gamma   90.00
#
_symmetry.space_group_name_H-M   'P 1'
#
loop_
_entity.id
_entity.type
_entity.pdbx_description
1 polymer ?
#
loop_
_entity_poly.entity_id
_entity_poly.type
_entity_poly.pdbx_seq_one_letter_code
_entity_poly.pdbx_strand_id
1 'polypeptide(L)'
;RDGFHTERYIFPIGYEARRRYPSMIDPLTEAEYICRIVDGGENTPRFELYPSDQPGQVISSGTPTGAWTQVVRATNKVRDRNHSGSVSGPDYYGLSHNIVKALIQELPGADQVPGY
;
A
#
# COMPACT_ATOMS: atom_id res chain seq x y z
N ARG A 1 -1.46 19.28 -4.24
CA ARG A 1 -0.75 18.91 -3.00
C ARG A 1 0.42 18.01 -3.41
N ASP A 2 1.65 18.52 -3.35
CA ASP A 2 2.80 17.90 -4.01
C ASP A 2 3.17 16.52 -3.46
N GLY A 3 2.81 16.21 -2.20
CA GLY A 3 3.12 14.90 -1.63
C GLY A 3 2.20 13.74 -2.08
N PHE A 4 1.16 14.01 -2.88
CA PHE A 4 0.17 13.01 -3.29
C PHE A 4 0.44 12.39 -4.66
N HIS A 5 1.62 12.63 -5.23
CA HIS A 5 2.06 11.99 -6.45
C HIS A 5 3.58 11.89 -6.51
N THR A 6 4.04 11.12 -7.48
CA THR A 6 5.42 11.05 -7.97
C THR A 6 5.35 11.13 -9.49
N GLU A 7 6.50 11.18 -10.16
CA GLU A 7 6.58 11.04 -11.63
C GLU A 7 5.97 9.74 -12.17
N ARG A 8 5.68 8.74 -11.31
CA ARG A 8 5.21 7.41 -11.70
C ARG A 8 3.84 7.04 -11.18
N TYR A 9 3.33 7.73 -10.16
CA TYR A 9 2.09 7.35 -9.47
C TYR A 9 1.35 8.58 -8.95
N ILE A 10 0.02 8.62 -9.12
CA ILE A 10 -0.90 9.43 -8.31
C ILE A 10 -1.37 8.58 -7.12
N PHE A 11 -1.52 9.21 -5.95
CA PHE A 11 -2.01 8.59 -4.72
C PHE A 11 -3.40 9.16 -4.34
N PRO A 12 -4.49 8.67 -4.95
CA PRO A 12 -5.82 9.22 -4.71
C PRO A 12 -6.32 8.88 -3.31
N ILE A 13 -6.84 9.87 -2.59
CA ILE A 13 -7.47 9.66 -1.29
C ILE A 13 -8.78 8.90 -1.45
N GLY A 14 -8.99 7.90 -0.60
CA GLY A 14 -10.11 6.97 -0.71
C GLY A 14 -9.84 5.77 -1.62
N TYR A 15 -8.63 5.67 -2.20
CA TYR A 15 -8.21 4.44 -2.88
C TYR A 15 -8.28 3.25 -1.93
N GLU A 16 -8.87 2.16 -2.40
CA GLU A 16 -8.90 0.87 -1.72
C GLU A 16 -8.53 -0.26 -2.71
N ALA A 17 -7.64 -1.15 -2.28
CA ALA A 17 -7.36 -2.40 -2.97
C ALA A 17 -7.27 -3.55 -1.97
N ARG A 18 -7.51 -4.77 -2.42
CA ARG A 18 -7.37 -5.98 -1.60
C ARG A 18 -6.25 -6.84 -2.12
N ARG A 19 -5.45 -7.38 -1.21
CA ARG A 19 -4.33 -8.23 -1.56
C ARG A 19 -4.20 -9.40 -0.59
N ARG A 20 -4.18 -10.61 -1.13
CA ARG A 20 -3.77 -11.79 -0.36
C ARG A 20 -2.26 -11.82 -0.21
N TYR A 21 -1.81 -12.06 1.01
CA TYR A 21 -0.40 -12.20 1.35
C TYR A 21 -0.28 -13.13 2.58
N PRO A 22 0.87 -13.78 2.81
CA PRO A 22 1.10 -14.55 4.03
C PRO A 22 0.66 -13.82 5.31
N SER A 23 0.07 -14.56 6.25
CA SER A 23 -0.33 -14.02 7.55
C SER A 23 0.89 -13.55 8.36
N MET A 24 0.74 -12.43 9.06
CA MET A 24 1.74 -11.90 10.00
C MET A 24 1.74 -12.62 11.35
N ILE A 25 0.71 -13.41 11.66
CA ILE A 25 0.54 -14.07 12.97
C ILE A 25 0.53 -15.59 12.89
N ASP A 26 0.30 -16.15 11.69
CA ASP A 26 0.29 -17.58 11.46
C ASP A 26 1.21 -17.94 10.26
N PRO A 27 2.26 -18.76 10.48
CA PRO A 27 3.18 -19.13 9.43
C PRO A 27 2.56 -20.01 8.34
N LEU A 28 1.43 -20.68 8.61
CA LEU A 28 0.81 -21.68 7.74
C LEU A 28 -0.33 -21.14 6.89
N THR A 29 -0.77 -19.91 7.13
CA THR A 29 -1.93 -19.33 6.44
C THR A 29 -1.61 -18.02 5.73
N GLU A 30 -2.56 -17.59 4.92
CA GLU A 30 -2.58 -16.28 4.27
C GLU A 30 -3.72 -15.44 4.85
N ALA A 31 -3.58 -14.13 4.74
CA ALA A 31 -4.61 -13.17 5.07
C ALA A 31 -4.86 -12.24 3.89
N GLU A 32 -6.09 -11.75 3.77
CA GLU A 32 -6.38 -10.58 2.95
C GLU A 32 -5.95 -9.32 3.68
N TYR A 33 -5.25 -8.43 3.00
CA TYR A 33 -4.87 -7.09 3.46
C TYR A 33 -5.64 -6.08 2.61
N ILE A 34 -6.45 -5.25 3.26
CA ILE A 34 -7.07 -4.11 2.59
C ILE A 34 -6.05 -2.96 2.63
N CYS A 35 -5.61 -2.52 1.45
CA CYS A 35 -4.71 -1.40 1.23
C CYS A 35 -5.54 -0.13 1.05
N ARG A 36 -5.32 0.89 1.87
CA ARG A 36 -5.98 2.19 1.76
C ARG A 36 -4.99 3.34 1.65
N ILE A 37 -5.38 4.35 0.88
CA ILE A 37 -4.70 5.65 0.85
C ILE A 37 -5.64 6.66 1.48
N VAL A 38 -5.25 7.21 2.63
CA VAL A 38 -6.03 8.17 3.41
C VAL A 38 -5.28 9.49 3.54
N ASP A 39 -6.00 10.56 3.88
CA ASP A 39 -5.38 11.87 4.12
C ASP A 39 -4.57 11.82 5.43
N GLY A 40 -3.27 12.04 5.33
CA GLY A 40 -2.33 12.04 6.45
C GLY A 40 -2.08 13.42 7.05
N GLY A 41 -2.64 14.50 6.48
CA GLY A 41 -2.43 15.89 6.90
C GLY A 41 -1.99 16.81 5.78
N GLU A 42 -1.46 18.00 6.14
CA GLU A 42 -1.27 19.17 5.26
C GLU A 42 -0.65 18.92 3.88
N ASN A 43 0.16 17.87 3.69
CA ASN A 43 0.66 17.53 2.35
C ASN A 43 1.12 16.07 2.20
N THR A 44 0.59 15.13 2.98
CA THR A 44 1.11 13.76 2.99
C THR A 44 0.01 12.71 2.94
N PRO A 45 0.03 11.76 1.97
CA PRO A 45 -0.81 10.59 2.04
C PRO A 45 -0.34 9.68 3.18
N ARG A 46 -1.29 8.96 3.76
CA ARG A 46 -1.03 7.85 4.68
C ARG A 46 -1.47 6.56 4.02
N PHE A 47 -0.55 5.60 3.99
CA PHE A 47 -0.74 4.28 3.41
C PHE A 47 -1.03 3.32 4.54
N GLU A 48 -2.24 2.75 4.54
CA GLU A 48 -2.74 1.89 5.60
C GLU A 48 -3.02 0.49 5.07
N LEU A 49 -2.70 -0.53 5.88
CA LEU A 49 -3.01 -1.92 5.63
C LEU A 49 -3.85 -2.45 6.79
N TYR A 50 -4.95 -3.11 6.44
CA TYR A 50 -5.87 -3.74 7.38
C TYR A 50 -5.86 -5.25 7.15
N PRO A 51 -5.11 -6.02 7.95
CA PRO A 51 -5.10 -7.47 7.88
C PRO A 51 -6.44 -8.06 8.37
N SER A 52 -7.06 -8.90 7.56
CA SER A 52 -8.32 -9.58 7.87
C SER A 52 -8.24 -10.55 9.06
N ASP A 53 -7.05 -11.08 9.35
CA ASP A 53 -6.80 -12.02 10.45
C ASP A 53 -6.44 -11.33 11.79
N GLN A 54 -6.29 -10.01 11.80
CA GLN A 54 -6.04 -9.20 12.99
C GLN A 54 -7.00 -8.00 13.05
N PRO A 55 -8.29 -8.22 13.33
CA PRO A 55 -9.27 -7.13 13.42
C PRO A 55 -8.83 -6.05 14.43
N GLY A 56 -8.90 -4.79 14.01
CA GLY A 56 -8.47 -3.63 14.82
C GLY A 56 -6.99 -3.27 14.68
N GLN A 57 -6.16 -4.13 14.08
CA GLN A 57 -4.78 -3.77 13.73
C GLN A 57 -4.76 -2.91 12.46
N VAL A 58 -4.00 -1.82 12.51
CA VAL A 58 -3.68 -1.00 11.33
C VAL A 58 -2.17 -0.87 11.21
N ILE A 59 -1.63 -1.20 10.05
CA ILE A 59 -0.23 -0.93 9.71
C ILE A 59 -0.21 0.32 8.86
N SER A 60 0.51 1.35 9.28
CA SER A 60 0.57 2.62 8.55
C SER A 60 1.98 3.12 8.28
N SER A 61 2.13 3.87 7.20
CA SER A 61 3.36 4.58 6.85
C SER A 61 3.07 5.76 5.93
N GLY A 62 4.01 6.71 5.80
CA GLY A 62 3.96 7.79 4.82
C GLY A 62 4.32 7.35 3.39
N THR A 63 4.72 6.09 3.19
CA THR A 63 5.01 5.53 1.85
C THR A 63 4.40 4.14 1.71
N PRO A 64 4.02 3.71 0.49
CA PRO A 64 3.45 2.37 0.28
C PRO A 64 4.48 1.27 0.61
N THR A 65 5.76 1.51 0.30
CA THR A 65 6.86 0.59 0.61
C THR A 65 7.09 0.48 2.11
N GLY A 66 7.00 1.58 2.86
CA GLY A 66 7.14 1.57 4.32
C GLY A 66 6.02 0.78 5.02
N ALA A 67 4.79 0.85 4.52
CA ALA A 67 3.68 0.05 5.06
C ALA A 67 3.91 -1.46 4.81
N TRP A 68 4.21 -1.84 3.57
CA TRP A 68 4.43 -3.26 3.24
C TRP A 68 5.72 -3.85 3.82
N THR A 69 6.76 -3.04 4.04
CA THR A 69 7.99 -3.49 4.70
C THR A 69 7.70 -4.01 6.11
N GLN A 70 6.77 -3.40 6.84
CA GLN A 70 6.36 -3.87 8.16
C GLN A 70 5.67 -5.23 8.07
N VAL A 71 4.76 -5.41 7.10
CA VAL A 71 4.11 -6.71 6.84
C VAL A 71 5.14 -7.78 6.50
N VAL A 72 6.02 -7.53 5.53
CA VAL A 72 7.04 -8.49 5.09
C VAL A 72 7.98 -8.90 6.24
N ARG A 73 8.38 -7.93 7.09
CA ARG A 73 9.20 -8.22 8.27
C ARG A 73 8.45 -9.12 9.26
N ALA A 74 7.18 -8.84 9.55
CA ALA A 74 6.37 -9.65 10.44
C ALA A 74 6.13 -11.07 9.90
N THR A 75 5.79 -11.19 8.61
CA THR A 75 5.59 -12.50 7.96
C THR A 75 6.85 -13.34 7.91
N ASN A 76 8.02 -12.71 7.76
CA ASN A 76 9.31 -13.38 7.80
C ASN A 76 9.68 -13.82 9.22
N LYS A 77 9.41 -12.97 10.21
CA LYS A 77 9.67 -13.27 11.62
C LYS A 77 8.91 -14.52 12.08
N VAL A 78 7.62 -14.65 11.76
CA VAL A 78 6.84 -15.85 12.15
C VAL A 78 7.25 -17.13 11.42
N ARG A 79 8.02 -17.01 10.34
CA ARG A 79 8.53 -18.14 9.52
C ARG A 79 10.02 -18.41 9.73
N ASP A 80 10.66 -17.75 10.69
CA ASP A 80 12.10 -17.83 10.95
C ASP A 80 12.97 -17.61 9.69
N ARG A 81 12.56 -16.65 8.84
CA ARG A 81 13.27 -16.30 7.60
C ARG A 81 14.09 -15.03 7.81
N ASN A 82 15.41 -15.15 7.63
CA ASN A 82 16.34 -14.02 7.74
C ASN A 82 16.43 -13.13 6.49
N HIS A 83 15.70 -13.43 5.42
CA HIS A 83 15.77 -12.67 4.17
C HIS A 83 14.49 -11.88 3.90
N SER A 84 14.58 -10.55 3.92
CA SER A 84 13.59 -9.68 3.29
C SER A 84 14.11 -9.26 1.92
N GLY A 85 13.55 -9.84 0.84
CA GLY A 85 13.74 -9.31 -0.50
C GLY A 85 13.24 -7.86 -0.61
N SER A 86 13.60 -7.16 -1.68
CA SER A 86 13.10 -5.81 -1.91
C SER A 86 11.56 -5.83 -2.03
N VAL A 87 10.92 -4.90 -1.34
CA VAL A 87 9.47 -4.71 -1.37
C VAL A 87 9.15 -3.58 -2.33
N SER A 88 8.40 -3.87 -3.38
CA SER A 88 7.79 -2.84 -4.21
C SER A 88 6.41 -2.50 -3.66
N GLY A 89 6.36 -1.50 -2.77
CA GLY A 89 5.12 -1.03 -2.16
C GLY A 89 4.03 -0.66 -3.18
N PRO A 90 4.33 0.14 -4.23
CA PRO A 90 3.34 0.48 -5.26
C PRO A 90 2.75 -0.75 -5.96
N ASP A 91 3.56 -1.78 -6.26
CA ASP A 91 3.07 -3.03 -6.85
C ASP A 91 2.10 -3.74 -5.89
N TYR A 92 2.43 -3.74 -4.60
CA TYR A 92 1.61 -4.38 -3.58
C TYR A 92 0.33 -3.59 -3.24
N TYR A 93 0.31 -2.28 -3.51
CA TYR A 93 -0.92 -1.49 -3.52
C TYR A 93 -1.71 -1.63 -4.85
N GLY A 94 -1.14 -2.27 -5.88
CA GLY A 94 -1.75 -2.40 -7.21
C GLY A 94 -1.55 -1.16 -8.11
N LEU A 95 -0.89 -0.11 -7.61
CA LEU A 95 -0.70 1.16 -8.30
C LEU A 95 0.19 1.05 -9.54
N SER A 96 1.00 0.00 -9.64
CA SER A 96 1.82 -0.27 -10.82
C SER A 96 1.07 -0.99 -11.94
N HIS A 97 -0.13 -1.50 -11.68
CA HIS A 97 -0.93 -2.18 -12.68
C HIS A 97 -1.44 -1.18 -13.73
N ASN A 98 -1.21 -1.46 -15.01
CA ASN A 98 -1.52 -0.50 -16.09
C ASN A 98 -2.99 -0.10 -16.14
N ILE A 99 -3.91 -1.04 -15.89
CA ILE A 99 -5.34 -0.73 -15.82
C ILE A 99 -5.66 0.17 -14.61
N VAL A 100 -5.02 -0.06 -13.45
CA VAL A 100 -5.24 0.79 -12.27
C VAL A 100 -4.72 2.20 -12.52
N LYS A 101 -3.54 2.34 -13.14
CA LYS A 101 -3.01 3.65 -13.55
C LYS A 101 -3.94 4.38 -14.51
N ALA A 102 -4.44 3.68 -15.54
CA ALA A 102 -5.38 4.26 -16.51
C ALA A 102 -6.67 4.74 -15.81
N LEU A 103 -7.25 3.92 -14.93
CA LEU A 103 -8.45 4.29 -14.16
C LEU A 103 -8.20 5.46 -13.21
N ILE A 104 -7.01 5.56 -12.61
CA ILE A 104 -6.63 6.71 -11.78
C ILE A 104 -6.48 7.98 -12.64
N GLN A 105 -5.95 7.86 -13.85
CA GLN A 105 -5.83 8.97 -14.81
C GLN A 105 -7.18 9.48 -15.32
N GLU A 106 -8.24 8.67 -15.25
CA GLU A 106 -9.61 9.07 -15.57
C GLU A 106 -10.31 9.82 -14.41
N LEU A 107 -9.70 9.91 -13.23
CA LEU A 107 -10.29 10.61 -12.10
C LEU A 107 -10.29 12.14 -12.31
N PRO A 108 -11.32 12.86 -11.82
CA PRO A 108 -11.35 14.32 -11.89
C PRO A 108 -10.11 14.96 -11.28
N GLY A 109 -9.44 15.83 -12.05
CA GLY A 109 -8.23 16.56 -11.62
C GLY A 109 -6.93 15.77 -11.75
N ALA A 110 -6.96 14.52 -12.26
CA ALA A 110 -5.74 13.77 -12.56
C ALA A 110 -4.89 14.45 -13.64
N ASP A 111 -5.53 15.12 -14.60
CA ASP A 111 -4.92 15.93 -15.66
C ASP A 111 -4.24 17.22 -15.14
N GLN A 112 -4.53 17.61 -13.89
CA GLN A 112 -3.96 18.79 -13.24
C GLN A 112 -2.76 18.45 -12.34
N VAL A 113 -2.35 17.18 -12.27
CA VAL A 113 -1.21 16.73 -11.47
C VAL A 113 0.08 17.03 -12.24
N PRO A 114 0.91 17.98 -11.79
CA PRO A 114 2.09 18.38 -12.54
C PRO A 114 3.17 17.28 -12.50
N GLY A 115 3.68 16.89 -13.67
CA GLY A 115 4.80 15.94 -13.78
C GLY A 115 4.42 14.47 -13.59
N TYR A 116 3.12 14.15 -13.60
CA TYR A 116 2.60 12.78 -13.73
C TYR A 116 2.03 12.55 -15.14
#